data_AF-A0A8H4AQP4-F1
#
_entry.id   AF-A0A8H4AQP4-F1
#
_cell.length_a   1.000
_cell.length_b   1.000
_cell.length_c   1.000
_cell.angle_alpha   90.00
_cell.angle_beta   90.00
_cell.angle_gamma   90.00
#
_symmetry.space_group_name_H-M   'P 1'
#
loop_
_entity.id
_entity.type
_entity.pdbx_description
1 polymer ?
#
loop_
_entity_poly.entity_id
_entity_poly.type
_entity_poly.pdbx_seq_one_letter_code
_entity_poly.pdbx_strand_id
1 'polypeptide(L)'
;MKDQTPIILWSHPRSLSTVFERPFLQYPQKFHVIHEPFVPIIHAYRTKNFEFLNRIPIPKPTDPITFAHYLSPILNEILASHYHNEDKTHTLRVFMKEHATFFLQLAEGSPLLSKETLSKFKHTFLIRNPEKSVKSLYKAINATNKAFDKAGLPDTGRLKISSRAVGLRDTRILYDLIKNATGEEIAIVDADDLVQEPEKILRKYCEMINVEFNKEMLNWKEVRVKPRLSTLYNVQGLDDLWFKNAMQSTGFDKAINNDEEIEYPQTVNDLIAKNKPHYEYLFQHRIKIKDSFVQYKL
;
A
#
# COMPACT_ATOMS: atom_id res chain seq x y z
N MET A 1 5.23 -2.64 28.01
CA MET A 1 6.00 -2.85 26.76
C MET A 1 5.38 -1.98 25.69
N LYS A 2 6.18 -1.23 24.89
CA LYS A 2 5.66 -0.50 23.73
C LYS A 2 5.07 -1.52 22.75
N ASP A 3 3.89 -1.26 22.16
CA ASP A 3 3.26 -2.13 21.15
C ASP A 3 4.22 -2.30 19.96
N GLN A 4 4.70 -3.53 19.75
CA GLN A 4 5.61 -3.89 18.66
C GLN A 4 4.89 -4.68 17.55
N THR A 5 3.57 -4.82 17.63
CA THR A 5 2.78 -5.54 16.62
C THR A 5 3.06 -4.91 15.24
N PRO A 6 3.50 -5.68 14.24
CA PRO A 6 3.78 -5.15 12.91
C PRO A 6 2.57 -4.44 12.30
N ILE A 7 2.82 -3.32 11.63
CA ILE A 7 1.77 -2.52 10.99
C ILE A 7 1.72 -2.90 9.51
N ILE A 8 0.53 -3.19 9.01
CA ILE A 8 0.28 -3.40 7.59
C ILE A 8 -0.60 -2.27 7.08
N LEU A 9 -0.08 -1.50 6.12
CA LEU A 9 -0.82 -0.54 5.31
C LEU A 9 -1.33 -1.20 4.04
N TRP A 10 -2.63 -1.47 4.02
CA TRP A 10 -3.34 -1.89 2.83
C TRP A 10 -3.74 -0.68 1.99
N SER A 11 -3.40 -0.69 0.70
CA SER A 11 -3.81 0.36 -0.21
C SER A 11 -4.37 -0.21 -1.52
N HIS A 12 -4.78 0.68 -2.40
CA HIS A 12 -4.99 0.36 -3.81
C HIS A 12 -4.02 1.18 -4.68
N PRO A 13 -3.74 0.77 -5.93
CA PRO A 13 -2.86 1.52 -6.80
C PRO A 13 -3.29 2.99 -6.91
N ARG A 14 -2.30 3.88 -6.99
CA ARG A 14 -2.47 5.33 -7.18
C ARG A 14 -3.21 6.07 -6.04
N SER A 15 -3.19 5.50 -4.83
CA SER A 15 -3.75 6.07 -3.60
C SER A 15 -2.81 7.02 -2.83
N LEU A 16 -1.63 7.35 -3.37
CA LEU A 16 -0.53 8.05 -2.67
C LEU A 16 0.19 7.20 -1.59
N SER A 17 0.00 5.89 -1.59
CA SER A 17 0.60 4.99 -0.59
C SER A 17 2.12 5.00 -0.53
N THR A 18 2.81 5.20 -1.66
CA THR A 18 4.29 5.30 -1.68
C THR A 18 4.78 6.58 -1.00
N VAL A 19 4.01 7.67 -1.09
CA VAL A 19 4.28 8.93 -0.37
C VAL A 19 3.98 8.74 1.12
N PHE A 20 2.87 8.06 1.45
CA PHE A 20 2.49 7.75 2.84
C PHE A 20 3.50 6.87 3.60
N GLU A 21 4.29 6.07 2.89
CA GLU A 21 5.34 5.24 3.48
C GLU A 21 6.57 6.06 3.91
N ARG A 22 6.81 7.24 3.31
CA ARG A 22 7.99 8.09 3.53
C ARG A 22 8.23 8.47 5.00
N PRO A 23 7.20 8.86 5.78
CA PRO A 23 7.34 9.07 7.22
C PRO A 23 8.03 7.94 7.97
N PHE A 24 7.84 6.67 7.57
CA PHE A 24 8.39 5.51 8.27
C PHE A 24 9.79 5.16 7.75
N LEU A 25 10.01 5.30 6.44
CA LEU A 25 11.30 5.03 5.79
C LEU A 25 12.44 5.89 6.32
N GLN A 26 12.16 7.12 6.74
CA GLN A 26 13.18 8.05 7.21
C GLN A 26 13.60 7.82 8.67
N TYR A 27 12.99 6.87 9.40
CA TYR A 27 13.44 6.46 10.73
C TYR A 27 13.89 4.99 10.75
N PRO A 28 14.99 4.63 10.07
CA PRO A 28 15.49 3.25 10.01
C PRO A 28 15.92 2.69 11.37
N GLN A 29 16.15 3.55 12.36
CA GLN A 29 16.42 3.20 13.76
C GLN A 29 15.15 2.86 14.56
N LYS A 30 13.95 3.11 14.01
CA LYS A 30 12.66 2.80 14.64
C LYS A 30 11.85 1.77 13.86
N PHE A 31 11.92 1.81 12.53
CA PHE A 31 11.10 0.98 11.65
C PHE A 31 11.93 0.13 10.71
N HIS A 32 11.51 -1.11 10.53
CA HIS A 32 11.88 -1.94 9.40
C HIS A 32 10.75 -1.86 8.37
N VAL A 33 11.00 -1.20 7.24
CA VAL A 33 9.97 -0.95 6.23
C VAL A 33 10.03 -1.97 5.10
N ILE A 34 8.90 -2.65 4.84
CA ILE A 34 8.77 -3.63 3.78
C ILE A 34 7.81 -3.10 2.72
N HIS A 35 8.34 -2.80 1.54
CA HIS A 35 7.58 -2.25 0.43
C HIS A 35 7.05 -3.36 -0.49
N GLU A 36 5.74 -3.43 -0.68
CA GLU A 36 5.01 -4.25 -1.68
C GLU A 36 5.62 -5.65 -1.91
N PRO A 37 5.74 -6.50 -0.87
CA PRO A 37 6.46 -7.76 -0.97
C PRO A 37 5.68 -8.84 -1.77
N PHE A 38 4.38 -8.66 -2.01
CA PHE A 38 3.55 -9.61 -2.77
C PHE A 38 3.52 -9.32 -4.27
N VAL A 39 4.01 -8.14 -4.71
CA VAL A 39 4.08 -7.78 -6.14
C VAL A 39 4.87 -8.79 -6.99
N PRO A 40 6.05 -9.26 -6.58
CA PRO A 40 6.78 -10.28 -7.33
C PRO A 40 6.01 -11.62 -7.40
N ILE A 41 5.34 -12.02 -6.33
CA ILE A 41 4.58 -13.28 -6.27
C ILE A 41 3.37 -13.22 -7.21
N ILE A 42 2.58 -12.14 -7.15
CA ILE A 42 1.41 -12.02 -8.02
C ILE A 42 1.82 -11.92 -9.50
N HIS A 43 2.94 -11.25 -9.78
CA HIS A 43 3.50 -11.22 -11.13
C HIS A 43 3.90 -12.63 -11.59
N ALA A 44 4.67 -13.36 -10.80
CA ALA A 44 5.09 -14.73 -11.12
C ALA A 44 3.88 -15.67 -11.31
N TYR A 45 2.85 -15.55 -10.48
CA TYR A 45 1.60 -16.30 -10.66
C TYR A 45 0.91 -15.99 -11.99
N ARG A 46 0.80 -14.70 -12.36
CA ARG A 46 0.17 -14.26 -13.62
C ARG A 46 0.97 -14.65 -14.86
N THR A 47 2.30 -14.66 -14.77
CA THR A 47 3.19 -15.05 -15.88
C THR A 47 3.53 -16.55 -15.88
N LYS A 48 2.94 -17.33 -14.97
CA LYS A 48 3.21 -18.77 -14.81
C LYS A 48 4.71 -19.08 -14.59
N ASN A 49 5.42 -18.18 -13.92
CA ASN A 49 6.82 -18.37 -13.54
C ASN A 49 6.91 -19.31 -12.32
N PHE A 50 6.71 -20.61 -12.55
CA PHE A 50 6.78 -21.63 -11.51
C PHE A 50 8.19 -21.81 -10.93
N GLU A 51 9.24 -21.49 -11.68
CA GLU A 51 10.62 -21.52 -11.16
C GLU A 51 10.77 -20.53 -9.98
N PHE A 52 10.26 -19.31 -10.13
CA PHE A 52 10.23 -18.33 -9.04
C PHE A 52 9.37 -18.83 -7.87
N LEU A 53 8.14 -19.30 -8.16
CA LEU A 53 7.21 -19.74 -7.11
C LEU A 53 7.74 -20.93 -6.31
N ASN A 54 8.41 -21.88 -6.96
CA ASN A 54 8.98 -23.07 -6.31
C ASN A 54 10.23 -22.77 -5.48
N ARG A 55 10.86 -21.61 -5.67
CA ARG A 55 11.99 -21.13 -4.83
C ARG A 55 11.53 -20.46 -3.55
N ILE A 56 10.24 -20.14 -3.42
CA ILE A 56 9.70 -19.58 -2.18
C ILE A 56 9.81 -20.66 -1.10
N PRO A 57 10.50 -20.38 0.03
CA PRO A 57 10.72 -21.37 1.06
C PRO A 57 9.41 -21.81 1.71
N ILE A 58 9.35 -23.04 2.20
CA ILE A 58 8.21 -23.53 2.99
C ILE A 58 8.41 -23.07 4.44
N PRO A 59 7.35 -22.65 5.15
CA PRO A 59 7.44 -22.34 6.57
C PRO A 59 7.97 -23.51 7.41
N LYS A 60 8.74 -23.18 8.45
CA LYS A 60 9.26 -24.14 9.41
C LYS A 60 8.21 -24.45 10.49
N PRO A 61 8.26 -25.61 11.16
CA PRO A 61 7.37 -25.92 12.28
C PRO A 61 7.47 -24.92 13.45
N THR A 62 8.60 -24.21 13.56
CA THR A 62 8.84 -23.18 14.58
C THR A 62 8.33 -21.79 14.18
N ASP A 63 7.85 -21.62 12.95
CA ASP A 63 7.39 -20.32 12.48
C ASP A 63 6.02 -19.95 13.06
N PRO A 64 5.72 -18.66 13.27
CA PRO A 64 4.40 -18.23 13.75
C PRO A 64 3.23 -18.58 12.82
N ILE A 65 3.49 -18.71 11.52
CA ILE A 65 2.55 -19.16 10.50
C ILE A 65 3.17 -20.36 9.80
N THR A 66 2.63 -21.55 10.07
CA THR A 66 3.18 -22.83 9.59
C THR A 66 2.49 -23.36 8.33
N PHE A 67 1.34 -22.78 7.94
CA PHE A 67 0.60 -23.20 6.76
C PHE A 67 1.43 -22.96 5.48
N ALA A 68 1.62 -24.00 4.67
CA ALA A 68 2.40 -23.92 3.44
C ALA A 68 1.67 -23.08 2.37
N HIS A 69 2.16 -21.86 2.14
CA HIS A 69 1.61 -20.93 1.17
C HIS A 69 2.68 -19.95 0.70
N TYR A 70 2.57 -19.42 -0.53
CA TYR A 70 3.55 -18.46 -1.08
C TYR A 70 3.71 -17.19 -0.24
N LEU A 71 2.68 -16.81 0.50
CA LEU A 71 2.68 -15.63 1.37
C LEU A 71 3.28 -15.90 2.75
N SER A 72 3.26 -17.14 3.24
CA SER A 72 3.61 -17.46 4.62
C SER A 72 5.03 -17.05 5.00
N PRO A 73 6.08 -17.25 4.16
CA PRO A 73 7.43 -16.80 4.50
C PRO A 73 7.54 -15.30 4.70
N ILE A 74 6.85 -14.51 3.87
CA ILE A 74 6.85 -13.04 3.98
C ILE A 74 6.07 -12.61 5.22
N LEU A 75 4.94 -13.26 5.52
CA LEU A 75 4.20 -12.98 6.75
C LEU A 75 5.04 -13.32 7.99
N ASN A 76 5.84 -14.39 7.95
CA ASN A 76 6.79 -14.72 9.01
C ASN A 76 7.97 -13.73 9.09
N GLU A 77 8.46 -13.22 7.95
CA GLU A 77 9.47 -12.15 7.91
C GLU A 77 8.94 -10.86 8.57
N ILE A 78 7.68 -10.51 8.32
CA ILE A 78 7.02 -9.37 8.96
C ILE A 78 6.92 -9.56 10.48
N LEU A 79 6.74 -10.79 10.97
CA LEU A 79 6.66 -11.11 12.40
C LEU A 79 8.02 -11.29 13.08
N ALA A 80 9.10 -11.42 12.31
CA ALA A 80 10.43 -11.62 12.85
C ALA A 80 10.98 -10.36 13.54
N SER A 81 11.94 -10.54 14.43
CA SER A 81 12.67 -9.42 15.03
C SER A 81 13.66 -8.82 14.03
N HIS A 82 13.61 -7.51 13.86
CA HIS A 82 14.52 -6.73 13.02
C HIS A 82 15.32 -5.75 13.85
N TYR A 83 16.53 -5.42 13.39
CA TYR A 83 17.50 -4.62 14.14
C TYR A 83 18.20 -3.63 13.21
N HIS A 84 18.51 -2.45 13.72
CA HIS A 84 19.27 -1.45 12.96
C HIS A 84 20.78 -1.68 13.14
N ASN A 85 21.53 -1.82 12.04
CA ASN A 85 22.98 -2.07 12.05
C ASN A 85 23.40 -3.22 12.99
N GLU A 86 22.60 -4.29 13.03
CA GLU A 86 22.81 -5.47 13.89
C GLU A 86 22.77 -5.21 15.41
N ASP A 87 22.35 -4.01 15.83
CA ASP A 87 22.17 -3.66 17.25
C ASP A 87 20.95 -4.40 17.82
N LYS A 88 21.22 -5.48 18.56
CA LYS A 88 20.20 -6.32 19.20
C LYS A 88 19.60 -5.72 20.48
N THR A 89 20.00 -4.52 20.88
CA THR A 89 19.46 -3.86 22.08
C THR A 89 18.06 -3.29 21.86
N HIS A 90 17.69 -2.98 20.61
CA HIS A 90 16.40 -2.40 20.26
C HIS A 90 15.81 -3.07 19.00
N THR A 91 14.65 -3.70 19.15
CA THR A 91 13.91 -4.24 18.00
C THR A 91 13.20 -3.12 17.25
N LEU A 92 13.29 -3.17 15.92
CA LEU A 92 12.54 -2.30 15.03
C LEU A 92 11.10 -2.80 14.90
N ARG A 93 10.14 -1.86 14.86
CA ARG A 93 8.76 -2.20 14.52
C ARG A 93 8.63 -2.33 13.00
N VAL A 94 8.02 -3.40 12.52
CA VAL A 94 7.82 -3.54 11.08
C VAL A 94 6.66 -2.67 10.61
N PHE A 95 6.87 -1.95 9.50
CA PHE A 95 5.83 -1.25 8.74
C PHE A 95 5.83 -1.80 7.31
N MET A 96 4.78 -2.51 6.93
CA MET A 96 4.65 -3.08 5.60
C MET A 96 3.59 -2.31 4.80
N LYS A 97 3.88 -1.98 3.54
CA LYS A 97 2.93 -1.40 2.61
C LYS A 97 2.61 -2.40 1.52
N GLU A 98 1.34 -2.64 1.22
CA GLU A 98 0.93 -3.50 0.11
C GLU A 98 -0.46 -3.15 -0.45
N HIS A 99 -0.74 -3.55 -1.70
CA HIS A 99 -2.06 -3.48 -2.29
C HIS A 99 -2.97 -4.60 -1.79
N ALA A 100 -4.14 -4.23 -1.25
CA ALA A 100 -5.13 -5.16 -0.70
C ALA A 100 -5.52 -6.26 -1.71
N THR A 101 -5.68 -5.90 -2.99
CA THR A 101 -5.99 -6.83 -4.08
C THR A 101 -4.98 -7.98 -4.20
N PHE A 102 -3.69 -7.73 -4.01
CA PHE A 102 -2.67 -8.78 -4.18
C PHE A 102 -2.70 -9.78 -3.03
N PHE A 103 -2.85 -9.30 -1.80
CA PHE A 103 -3.04 -10.19 -0.65
C PHE A 103 -4.34 -10.99 -0.79
N LEU A 104 -5.47 -10.34 -1.06
CA LEU A 104 -6.76 -11.02 -1.17
C LEU A 104 -6.75 -12.06 -2.30
N GLN A 105 -6.20 -11.73 -3.47
CA GLN A 105 -6.13 -12.65 -4.61
C GLN A 105 -5.27 -13.89 -4.29
N LEU A 106 -4.19 -13.72 -3.56
CA LEU A 106 -3.28 -14.83 -3.23
C LEU A 106 -3.79 -15.63 -2.04
N ALA A 107 -4.42 -15.01 -1.05
CA ALA A 107 -4.85 -15.64 0.20
C ALA A 107 -6.28 -16.21 0.15
N GLU A 108 -7.04 -16.00 -0.93
CA GLU A 108 -8.42 -16.47 -1.05
C GLU A 108 -8.54 -17.98 -0.81
N GLY A 109 -9.46 -18.37 0.08
CA GLY A 109 -9.66 -19.77 0.47
C GLY A 109 -8.58 -20.35 1.39
N SER A 110 -7.56 -19.57 1.75
CA SER A 110 -6.49 -20.03 2.65
C SER A 110 -6.74 -19.68 4.12
N PRO A 111 -6.13 -20.41 5.08
CA PRO A 111 -6.13 -20.05 6.50
C PRO A 111 -5.47 -18.72 6.83
N LEU A 112 -4.78 -18.07 5.88
CA LEU A 112 -4.16 -16.76 6.11
C LEU A 112 -5.17 -15.63 6.34
N LEU A 113 -6.44 -15.85 5.95
CA LEU A 113 -7.55 -14.94 6.22
C LEU A 113 -8.28 -15.27 7.53
N SER A 114 -7.77 -16.23 8.33
CA SER A 114 -8.34 -16.57 9.63
C SER A 114 -8.12 -15.45 10.65
N LYS A 115 -9.02 -15.38 11.65
CA LYS A 115 -8.84 -14.51 12.81
C LYS A 115 -7.48 -14.69 13.47
N GLU A 116 -7.00 -15.93 13.59
CA GLU A 116 -5.72 -16.23 14.22
C GLU A 116 -4.54 -15.56 13.49
N THR A 117 -4.53 -15.60 12.16
CA THR A 117 -3.45 -15.00 11.37
C THR A 117 -3.59 -13.48 11.30
N LEU A 118 -4.79 -12.97 11.03
CA LEU A 118 -5.05 -11.53 10.91
C LEU A 118 -4.77 -10.79 12.24
N SER A 119 -5.08 -11.40 13.39
CA SER A 119 -4.83 -10.78 14.70
C SER A 119 -3.35 -10.68 15.08
N LYS A 120 -2.42 -11.20 14.26
CA LYS A 120 -0.96 -11.04 14.48
C LYS A 120 -0.45 -9.68 13.99
N PHE A 121 -1.27 -8.90 13.30
CA PHE A 121 -0.88 -7.65 12.65
C PHE A 121 -1.82 -6.51 13.02
N LYS A 122 -1.28 -5.30 13.09
CA LYS A 122 -2.08 -4.08 13.15
C LYS A 122 -2.39 -3.63 11.73
N HIS A 123 -3.65 -3.74 11.33
CA HIS A 123 -4.07 -3.41 9.97
C HIS A 123 -4.51 -1.95 9.87
N THR A 124 -4.16 -1.33 8.74
CA THR A 124 -4.55 0.04 8.39
C THR A 124 -4.80 0.13 6.90
N PHE A 125 -5.52 1.17 6.48
CA PHE A 125 -5.91 1.36 5.08
C PHE A 125 -5.63 2.77 4.59
N LEU A 126 -5.28 2.89 3.31
CA LEU A 126 -5.23 4.15 2.59
C LEU A 126 -6.12 4.08 1.35
N ILE A 127 -7.09 4.99 1.28
CA ILE A 127 -8.03 5.12 0.16
C ILE A 127 -7.87 6.47 -0.53
N ARG A 128 -8.28 6.54 -1.78
CA ARG A 128 -8.32 7.79 -2.55
C ARG A 128 -9.53 7.81 -3.47
N ASN A 129 -10.08 9.01 -3.64
CA ASN A 129 -11.18 9.24 -4.56
C ASN A 129 -10.95 8.55 -5.93
N PRO A 130 -11.90 7.70 -6.40
CA PRO A 130 -11.76 6.97 -7.65
C PRO A 130 -11.57 7.87 -8.87
N GLU A 131 -12.13 9.08 -8.87
CA GLU A 131 -11.94 10.07 -9.94
C GLU A 131 -10.43 10.32 -10.17
N LYS A 132 -9.68 10.52 -9.09
CA LYS A 132 -8.23 10.78 -9.13
C LYS A 132 -7.43 9.50 -9.37
N SER A 133 -7.74 8.44 -8.63
CA SER A 133 -6.93 7.22 -8.64
C SER A 133 -7.09 6.41 -9.94
N VAL A 134 -8.30 6.29 -10.49
CA VAL A 134 -8.55 5.56 -11.75
C VAL A 134 -7.94 6.31 -12.93
N LYS A 135 -8.12 7.63 -13.02
CA LYS A 135 -7.49 8.47 -14.06
C LYS A 135 -5.96 8.41 -14.01
N SER A 136 -5.37 8.42 -12.81
CA SER A 136 -3.93 8.24 -12.64
C SER A 136 -3.48 6.84 -13.06
N LEU A 137 -4.26 5.80 -12.75
CA LEU A 137 -3.95 4.42 -13.10
C LEU A 137 -3.98 4.22 -14.62
N TYR A 138 -5.00 4.78 -15.29
CA TYR A 138 -5.10 4.77 -16.74
C TYR A 138 -3.86 5.39 -17.41
N LYS A 139 -3.45 6.58 -16.95
CA LYS A 139 -2.22 7.25 -17.43
C LYS A 139 -0.98 6.37 -17.26
N ALA A 140 -0.79 5.77 -16.07
CA ALA A 140 0.35 4.90 -15.78
C ALA A 140 0.37 3.61 -16.62
N ILE A 141 -0.78 2.96 -16.78
CA ILE A 141 -0.93 1.75 -17.62
C ILE A 141 -0.63 2.08 -19.08
N ASN A 142 -1.19 3.16 -19.62
CA ASN A 142 -0.95 3.55 -21.02
C ASN A 142 0.52 3.90 -21.26
N ALA A 143 1.15 4.64 -20.35
CA ALA A 143 2.58 4.93 -20.45
C ALA A 143 3.43 3.65 -20.40
N THR A 144 3.04 2.68 -19.55
CA THR A 144 3.70 1.38 -19.45
C THR A 144 3.56 0.57 -20.74
N ASN A 145 2.35 0.50 -21.31
CA ASN A 145 2.12 -0.20 -22.56
C ASN A 145 2.90 0.44 -23.73
N LYS A 146 3.01 1.77 -23.78
CA LYS A 146 3.88 2.47 -24.74
C LYS A 146 5.36 2.15 -24.53
N ALA A 147 5.81 1.97 -23.28
CA ALA A 147 7.18 1.54 -23.00
C ALA A 147 7.41 0.09 -23.44
N PHE A 148 6.42 -0.79 -23.25
CA PHE A 148 6.44 -2.16 -23.76
C PHE A 148 6.51 -2.21 -25.29
N ASP A 149 5.78 -1.32 -26.00
CA ASP A 149 5.88 -1.20 -27.46
C ASP A 149 7.30 -0.86 -27.91
N LYS A 150 7.89 0.16 -27.28
CA LYS A 150 9.26 0.60 -27.59
C LYS A 150 10.31 -0.48 -27.32
N ALA A 151 10.05 -1.34 -26.34
CA ALA A 151 10.92 -2.46 -25.98
C ALA A 151 10.61 -3.74 -26.79
N GLY A 152 9.65 -3.72 -27.71
CA GLY A 152 9.32 -4.86 -28.57
C GLY A 152 8.64 -6.03 -27.84
N LEU A 153 7.97 -5.80 -26.71
CA LEU A 153 7.25 -6.85 -25.99
C LEU A 153 5.95 -7.24 -26.71
N PRO A 154 5.55 -8.53 -26.68
CA PRO A 154 4.32 -8.98 -27.32
C PRO A 154 3.06 -8.47 -26.61
N ASP A 155 1.94 -8.45 -27.34
CA ASP A 155 0.65 -7.96 -26.84
C ASP A 155 0.04 -8.78 -25.70
N THR A 156 0.51 -10.02 -25.50
CA THR A 156 0.09 -10.86 -24.38
C THR A 156 0.55 -10.32 -23.02
N GLY A 157 1.53 -9.42 -22.99
CA GLY A 157 2.04 -8.76 -21.79
C GLY A 157 1.35 -7.44 -21.41
N ARG A 158 0.34 -7.00 -22.18
CA ARG A 158 -0.27 -5.67 -21.98
C ARG A 158 -1.05 -5.58 -20.69
N LEU A 159 -0.82 -4.49 -19.97
CA LEU A 159 -1.61 -4.13 -18.81
C LEU A 159 -2.96 -3.60 -19.27
N LYS A 160 -4.05 -4.11 -18.68
CA LYS A 160 -5.42 -3.65 -18.95
C LYS A 160 -6.02 -3.04 -17.70
N ILE A 161 -6.64 -1.88 -17.85
CA ILE A 161 -7.42 -1.28 -16.77
C ILE A 161 -8.69 -2.13 -16.55
N SER A 162 -9.01 -2.37 -15.29
CA SER A 162 -10.18 -3.16 -14.88
C SER A 162 -10.54 -2.83 -13.44
N SER A 163 -11.73 -3.25 -12.99
CA SER A 163 -12.14 -3.05 -11.59
C SER A 163 -11.16 -3.69 -10.60
N ARG A 164 -10.55 -4.82 -10.96
CA ARG A 164 -9.54 -5.49 -10.13
C ARG A 164 -8.20 -4.73 -10.15
N ALA A 165 -7.82 -4.13 -11.28
CA ALA A 165 -6.62 -3.28 -11.33
C ALA A 165 -6.79 -2.00 -10.49
N VAL A 166 -8.01 -1.46 -10.40
CA VAL A 166 -8.35 -0.31 -9.54
C VAL A 166 -8.28 -0.67 -8.06
N GLY A 167 -8.75 -1.85 -7.67
CA GLY A 167 -8.52 -2.45 -6.36
C GLY A 167 -9.37 -1.94 -5.18
N LEU A 168 -10.21 -0.90 -5.37
CA LEU A 168 -11.06 -0.36 -4.31
C LEU A 168 -12.09 -1.39 -3.78
N ARG A 169 -12.68 -2.20 -4.67
CA ARG A 169 -13.59 -3.29 -4.28
C ARG A 169 -12.90 -4.28 -3.34
N ASP A 170 -11.70 -4.75 -3.69
CA ASP A 170 -10.96 -5.74 -2.90
C ASP A 170 -10.43 -5.11 -1.60
N THR A 171 -10.11 -3.82 -1.62
CA THR A 171 -9.77 -3.04 -0.42
C THR A 171 -10.93 -3.06 0.57
N ARG A 172 -12.17 -2.84 0.10
CA ARG A 172 -13.36 -2.95 0.95
C ARG A 172 -13.56 -4.36 1.49
N ILE A 173 -13.45 -5.37 0.64
CA ILE A 173 -13.61 -6.77 1.06
C ILE A 173 -12.60 -7.12 2.15
N LEU A 174 -11.33 -6.76 1.97
CA LEU A 174 -10.29 -7.03 2.96
C LEU A 174 -10.54 -6.25 4.27
N TYR A 175 -10.99 -5.00 4.19
CA TYR A 175 -11.41 -4.23 5.37
C TYR A 175 -12.52 -4.92 6.14
N ASP A 176 -13.62 -5.30 5.47
CA ASP A 176 -14.77 -5.96 6.11
C ASP A 176 -14.35 -7.31 6.72
N LEU A 177 -13.52 -8.10 6.02
CA LEU A 177 -12.98 -9.37 6.53
C LEU A 177 -12.16 -9.18 7.82
N ILE A 178 -11.19 -8.25 7.80
CA ILE A 178 -10.34 -7.99 8.96
C ILE A 178 -11.19 -7.47 10.12
N LYS A 179 -12.03 -6.47 9.88
CA LYS A 179 -12.90 -5.87 10.91
C LYS A 179 -13.80 -6.91 11.56
N ASN A 180 -14.41 -7.79 10.77
CA ASN A 180 -15.29 -8.84 11.30
C ASN A 180 -14.51 -9.91 12.07
N ALA A 181 -13.28 -10.23 11.64
CA ALA A 181 -12.46 -11.23 12.29
C ALA A 181 -11.85 -10.73 13.62
N THR A 182 -11.30 -9.51 13.64
CA THR A 182 -10.55 -8.98 14.78
C THR A 182 -11.41 -8.13 15.72
N GLY A 183 -12.44 -7.46 15.20
CA GLY A 183 -13.25 -6.49 15.94
C GLY A 183 -12.52 -5.18 16.26
N GLU A 184 -11.30 -4.98 15.74
CA GLU A 184 -10.48 -3.81 16.04
C GLU A 184 -10.98 -2.54 15.33
N GLU A 185 -10.73 -1.39 15.96
CA GLU A 185 -10.82 -0.10 15.28
C GLU A 185 -9.62 0.04 14.33
N ILE A 186 -9.91 0.11 13.03
CA ILE A 186 -8.91 0.13 11.97
C ILE A 186 -8.74 1.55 11.45
N ALA A 187 -7.52 2.06 11.45
CA ALA A 187 -7.20 3.35 10.85
C ALA A 187 -7.40 3.30 9.33
N ILE A 188 -8.28 4.15 8.79
CA ILE A 188 -8.40 4.39 7.35
C ILE A 188 -8.05 5.85 7.08
N VAL A 189 -7.02 6.07 6.27
CA VAL A 189 -6.62 7.39 5.80
C VAL A 189 -7.27 7.64 4.44
N ASP A 190 -7.92 8.78 4.27
CA ASP A 190 -8.25 9.29 2.94
C ASP A 190 -7.10 10.18 2.44
N ALA A 191 -6.65 9.93 1.21
CA ALA A 191 -5.51 10.61 0.62
C ALA A 191 -5.76 12.11 0.39
N ASP A 192 -7.00 12.53 0.14
CA ASP A 192 -7.31 13.95 -0.05
C ASP A 192 -7.36 14.69 1.30
N ASP A 193 -7.88 14.04 2.36
CA ASP A 193 -7.80 14.58 3.73
C ASP A 193 -6.34 14.70 4.18
N LEU A 194 -5.51 13.69 3.90
CA LEU A 194 -4.08 13.70 4.22
C LEU A 194 -3.34 14.85 3.54
N VAL A 195 -3.58 15.08 2.25
CA VAL A 195 -2.92 16.18 1.52
C VAL A 195 -3.40 17.55 2.00
N GLN A 196 -4.66 17.68 2.41
CA GLN A 196 -5.20 18.94 2.92
C GLN A 196 -4.71 19.26 4.34
N GLU A 197 -4.65 18.25 5.22
CA GLU A 197 -4.36 18.42 6.65
C GLU A 197 -3.32 17.39 7.14
N PRO A 198 -2.10 17.38 6.58
CA PRO A 198 -1.14 16.28 6.76
C PRO A 198 -0.70 16.09 8.21
N GLU A 199 -0.47 17.19 8.95
CA GLU A 199 -0.09 17.10 10.36
C GLU A 199 -1.22 16.47 11.20
N LYS A 200 -2.46 16.91 11.02
CA LYS A 200 -3.60 16.46 11.81
C LYS A 200 -3.93 14.99 11.52
N ILE A 201 -3.96 14.61 10.24
CA ILE A 201 -4.22 13.23 9.81
C ILE A 201 -3.10 12.31 10.28
N LEU A 202 -1.82 12.64 10.03
CA LEU A 202 -0.72 11.75 10.39
C LEU A 202 -0.56 11.61 11.91
N ARG A 203 -0.79 12.69 12.68
CA ARG A 203 -0.82 12.62 14.14
C ARG A 203 -1.88 11.66 14.65
N LYS A 204 -3.12 11.74 14.11
CA LYS A 204 -4.20 10.84 14.51
C LYS A 204 -3.95 9.40 14.05
N TYR A 205 -3.37 9.21 12.86
CA TYR A 205 -2.95 7.90 12.40
C TYR A 205 -1.93 7.28 13.36
N CYS A 206 -0.86 8.00 13.70
CA CYS A 206 0.15 7.57 14.65
C CYS A 206 -0.43 7.21 16.03
N GLU A 207 -1.39 7.99 16.54
CA GLU A 207 -2.12 7.67 17.77
C GLU A 207 -2.82 6.30 17.69
N MET A 208 -3.59 6.04 16.62
CA MET A 208 -4.32 4.78 16.43
C MET A 208 -3.39 3.56 16.31
N ILE A 209 -2.21 3.74 15.71
CA ILE A 209 -1.22 2.68 15.59
C ILE A 209 -0.23 2.60 16.75
N ASN A 210 -0.38 3.43 17.79
CA ASN A 210 0.54 3.54 18.92
C ASN A 210 1.99 3.82 18.48
N VAL A 211 2.15 4.81 17.60
CA VAL A 211 3.43 5.38 17.18
C VAL A 211 3.50 6.82 17.67
N GLU A 212 4.67 7.21 18.16
CA GLU A 212 4.94 8.60 18.53
C GLU A 212 5.04 9.47 17.27
N PHE A 213 4.17 10.47 17.15
CA PHE A 213 4.25 11.45 16.07
C PHE A 213 5.39 12.45 16.30
N ASN A 214 6.20 12.70 15.28
CA ASN A 214 7.17 13.79 15.22
C ASN A 214 6.87 14.67 14.00
N LYS A 215 7.00 16.00 14.12
CA LYS A 215 6.81 16.93 12.99
C LYS A 215 7.73 16.67 11.80
N GLU A 216 8.92 16.14 12.06
CA GLU A 216 9.86 15.71 11.01
C GLU A 216 9.26 14.60 10.12
N MET A 217 8.26 13.84 10.60
CA MET A 217 7.53 12.85 9.78
C MET A 217 6.84 13.46 8.55
N LEU A 218 6.62 14.78 8.53
CA LEU A 218 5.95 15.49 7.45
C LEU A 218 6.88 15.96 6.34
N ASN A 219 8.20 15.91 6.56
CA ASN A 219 9.19 16.44 5.64
C ASN A 219 10.29 15.41 5.42
N TRP A 220 10.72 15.21 4.19
CA TRP A 220 11.82 14.30 3.85
C TRP A 220 12.61 14.82 2.65
N LYS A 221 13.80 14.27 2.43
CA LYS A 221 14.56 14.53 1.21
C LYS A 221 14.00 13.73 0.06
N GLU A 222 14.08 14.24 -1.16
CA GLU A 222 13.87 13.46 -2.37
C GLU A 222 14.82 12.25 -2.38
N VAL A 223 14.29 11.08 -2.75
CA VAL A 223 15.07 9.84 -2.86
C VAL A 223 14.58 9.04 -4.05
N ARG A 224 15.52 8.56 -4.87
CA ARG A 224 15.21 7.58 -5.91
C ARG A 224 14.80 6.25 -5.29
N VAL A 225 13.65 5.74 -5.70
CA VAL A 225 13.23 4.37 -5.40
C VAL A 225 14.15 3.40 -6.17
N LYS A 226 14.58 2.32 -5.52
CA LYS A 226 15.35 1.28 -6.20
C LYS A 226 14.49 0.68 -7.33
N PRO A 227 15.03 0.50 -8.55
CA PRO A 227 14.26 -0.08 -9.65
C PRO A 227 13.64 -1.42 -9.24
N ARG A 228 12.33 -1.56 -9.45
CA ARG A 228 11.56 -2.79 -9.18
C ARG A 228 10.79 -3.21 -10.41
N LEU A 229 9.96 -2.32 -10.95
CA LEU A 229 9.17 -2.61 -12.14
C LEU A 229 10.10 -2.80 -13.34
N SER A 230 11.16 -2.01 -13.42
CA SER A 230 12.12 -2.15 -14.51
C SER A 230 12.81 -3.50 -14.50
N THR A 231 13.18 -4.01 -13.31
CA THR A 231 13.75 -5.35 -13.13
C THR A 231 12.72 -6.44 -13.41
N LEU A 232 11.49 -6.28 -12.91
CA LEU A 232 10.44 -7.29 -13.02
C LEU A 232 9.99 -7.52 -14.46
N TYR A 233 9.86 -6.45 -15.25
CA TYR A 233 9.42 -6.53 -16.65
C TYR A 233 10.58 -6.49 -17.65
N ASN A 234 11.82 -6.34 -17.18
CA ASN A 234 13.01 -6.14 -18.02
C ASN A 234 12.86 -4.94 -19.00
N VAL A 235 12.30 -3.83 -18.53
CA VAL A 235 12.08 -2.61 -19.32
C VAL A 235 12.56 -1.41 -18.51
N GLN A 236 13.59 -0.72 -19.00
CA GLN A 236 14.18 0.41 -18.29
C GLN A 236 13.19 1.60 -18.14
N GLY A 237 13.25 2.28 -16.99
CA GLY A 237 12.50 3.51 -16.74
C GLY A 237 11.03 3.33 -16.34
N LEU A 238 10.55 2.09 -16.17
CA LEU A 238 9.17 1.85 -15.72
C LEU A 238 8.87 2.42 -14.34
N ASP A 239 9.86 2.39 -13.45
CA ASP A 239 9.70 2.91 -12.09
C ASP A 239 9.41 4.42 -12.09
N ASP A 240 9.97 5.19 -13.03
CA ASP A 240 9.66 6.62 -13.17
C ASP A 240 8.20 6.85 -13.59
N LEU A 241 7.65 6.00 -14.46
CA LEU A 241 6.26 6.10 -14.91
C LEU A 241 5.26 5.91 -13.76
N TRP A 242 5.63 5.14 -12.74
CA TRP A 242 4.79 4.84 -11.60
C TRP A 242 5.09 5.71 -10.38
N PHE A 243 6.36 6.02 -10.12
CA PHE A 243 6.81 6.54 -8.83
C PHE A 243 7.46 7.92 -8.90
N LYS A 244 7.60 8.56 -10.08
CA LYS A 244 8.27 9.87 -10.22
C LYS A 244 7.84 10.89 -9.16
N ASN A 245 6.54 11.12 -9.02
CA ASN A 245 6.03 12.11 -8.05
C ASN A 245 6.35 11.72 -6.61
N ALA A 246 6.37 10.44 -6.28
CA ALA A 246 6.73 9.98 -4.94
C ALA A 246 8.23 10.13 -4.68
N MET A 247 9.08 9.83 -5.68
CA MET A 247 10.53 10.02 -5.60
C MET A 247 10.89 11.48 -5.38
N GLN A 248 10.24 12.38 -6.11
CA GLN A 248 10.47 13.83 -6.08
C GLN A 248 9.78 14.54 -4.90
N SER A 249 8.94 13.84 -4.13
CA SER A 249 8.25 14.44 -3.00
C SER A 249 9.23 14.76 -1.87
N THR A 250 8.98 15.88 -1.18
CA THR A 250 9.67 16.27 0.06
C THR A 250 8.72 16.37 1.25
N GLY A 251 7.46 16.02 1.05
CA GLY A 251 6.37 16.07 2.02
C GLY A 251 5.06 15.59 1.40
N PHE A 252 3.95 15.82 2.10
CA PHE A 252 2.58 15.50 1.61
C PHE A 252 2.00 16.58 0.69
N ASP A 253 2.83 17.49 0.20
CA ASP A 253 2.40 18.62 -0.60
C ASP A 253 1.56 18.19 -1.81
N LYS A 254 0.66 19.10 -2.23
CA LYS A 254 -0.12 18.91 -3.45
C LYS A 254 0.86 18.65 -4.59
N ALA A 255 0.83 17.45 -5.15
CA ALA A 255 1.55 17.14 -6.37
C ALA A 255 1.23 18.23 -7.41
N ILE A 256 2.25 18.67 -8.15
CA ILE A 256 2.05 19.49 -9.34
C ILE A 256 1.26 18.63 -10.32
N ASN A 257 -0.07 18.78 -10.30
CA ASN A 257 -0.92 18.22 -11.34
C ASN A 257 -0.67 19.08 -12.57
N ASN A 258 0.17 18.59 -13.47
CA ASN A 258 0.03 18.98 -14.87
C ASN A 258 -1.26 18.31 -15.35
N ASP A 259 -2.38 19.01 -15.17
CA ASP A 259 -3.68 18.66 -15.73
C ASP A 259 -3.58 18.88 -17.25
N GLU A 260 -2.84 18.00 -17.92
CA GLU A 260 -3.08 17.77 -19.35
C GLU A 260 -4.53 17.29 -19.47
N GLU A 261 -5.34 18.06 -20.19
CA GLU A 261 -6.66 17.65 -20.64
C GLU A 261 -6.50 16.42 -21.53
N ILE A 262 -6.67 15.25 -20.92
CA ILE A 262 -6.77 13.98 -21.63
C ILE A 262 -8.24 13.62 -21.67
N GLU A 263 -8.75 13.37 -22.87
CA GLU A 263 -10.04 12.74 -23.04
C GLU A 263 -9.96 11.28 -22.57
N TYR A 264 -10.79 10.93 -21.59
CA TYR A 264 -10.82 9.59 -21.04
C TYR A 264 -11.90 8.75 -21.75
N PRO A 265 -11.60 7.52 -22.17
CA PRO A 265 -12.60 6.65 -22.77
C PRO A 265 -13.70 6.32 -21.77
N GLN A 266 -14.91 6.03 -22.27
CA GLN A 266 -16.08 5.73 -21.44
C GLN A 266 -15.81 4.63 -20.40
N THR A 267 -14.98 3.65 -20.74
CA THR A 267 -14.55 2.57 -19.83
C THR A 267 -13.88 3.08 -18.55
N VAL A 268 -13.16 4.21 -18.59
CA VAL A 268 -12.58 4.84 -17.40
C VAL A 268 -13.67 5.43 -16.52
N ASN A 269 -14.64 6.14 -17.12
CA ASN A 269 -15.77 6.72 -16.40
C ASN A 269 -16.64 5.64 -15.76
N ASP A 270 -16.88 4.54 -16.47
CA ASP A 270 -17.62 3.38 -15.94
C ASP A 270 -16.90 2.74 -14.75
N LEU A 271 -15.56 2.63 -14.83
CA LEU A 271 -14.76 2.13 -13.72
C LEU A 271 -14.77 3.07 -12.50
N ILE A 272 -14.77 4.38 -12.71
CA ILE A 272 -14.95 5.36 -11.63
C ILE A 272 -16.30 5.15 -10.96
N ALA A 273 -17.38 5.14 -11.75
CA ALA A 273 -18.74 4.95 -11.25
C ALA A 273 -18.88 3.62 -10.48
N LYS A 274 -18.30 2.53 -11.00
CA LYS A 274 -18.31 1.22 -10.35
C LYS A 274 -17.56 1.18 -9.01
N ASN A 275 -16.49 1.96 -8.86
CA ASN A 275 -15.68 1.95 -7.63
C ASN A 275 -16.12 3.00 -6.60
N LYS A 276 -16.91 4.00 -7.00
CA LYS A 276 -17.42 5.06 -6.12
C LYS A 276 -18.17 4.54 -4.89
N PRO A 277 -19.11 3.58 -4.99
CA PRO A 277 -19.77 3.04 -3.79
C PRO A 277 -18.84 2.32 -2.82
N HIS A 278 -17.75 1.72 -3.30
CA HIS A 278 -16.75 1.07 -2.44
C HIS A 278 -15.90 2.11 -1.69
N TYR A 279 -15.50 3.17 -2.39
CA TYR A 279 -14.80 4.31 -1.80
C TYR A 279 -15.68 5.01 -0.75
N GLU A 280 -16.92 5.37 -1.08
CA GLU A 280 -17.83 6.09 -0.18
C GLU A 280 -18.13 5.30 1.09
N TYR A 281 -18.25 3.98 1.00
CA TYR A 281 -18.36 3.10 2.17
C TYR A 281 -17.13 3.18 3.08
N LEU A 282 -15.93 3.00 2.53
CA LEU A 282 -14.68 3.09 3.32
C LEU A 282 -14.46 4.50 3.87
N PHE A 283 -14.85 5.52 3.12
CA PHE A 283 -14.73 6.92 3.50
C PHE A 283 -15.54 7.28 4.75
N GLN A 284 -16.64 6.60 5.03
CA GLN A 284 -17.41 6.78 6.26
C GLN A 284 -16.64 6.34 7.52
N HIS A 285 -15.71 5.40 7.36
CA HIS A 285 -14.88 4.82 8.41
C HIS A 285 -13.48 5.45 8.51
N ARG A 286 -13.20 6.48 7.70
CA ARG A 286 -11.91 7.17 7.73
C ARG A 286 -11.66 7.92 9.04
N ILE A 287 -10.39 8.19 9.29
CA ILE A 287 -9.94 9.10 10.35
C ILE A 287 -10.67 10.43 10.21
N LYS A 288 -11.37 10.82 11.26
CA LYS A 288 -12.01 12.13 11.37
C LYS A 288 -11.18 13.00 12.28
N ILE A 289 -10.81 14.17 11.80
CA ILE A 289 -10.24 15.22 12.64
C ILE A 289 -11.41 15.82 13.42
N LYS A 290 -11.30 15.90 14.76
CA LYS A 290 -12.24 16.70 15.54
C LYS A 290 -11.88 18.16 15.32
N ASP A 291 -12.82 18.96 14.85
CA ASP A 291 -12.67 20.41 14.90
C ASP A 291 -12.49 20.81 16.35
N SER A 292 -11.37 21.45 16.64
CA SER A 292 -11.14 22.06 17.94
C SER A 292 -12.12 23.22 18.02
N PHE A 293 -13.27 23.04 18.66
CA PHE A 293 -14.12 24.16 19.03
C PHE A 293 -13.25 25.15 19.79
N VAL A 294 -13.03 26.32 19.18
CA VAL A 294 -12.47 27.49 19.85
C VAL A 294 -13.41 27.76 21.02
N GLN A 295 -12.99 27.41 22.24
CA GLN A 295 -13.64 27.94 23.43
C GLN A 295 -13.40 29.45 23.40
N TYR A 296 -14.41 30.19 22.97
CA TYR A 296 -14.52 31.59 23.35
C TYR A 296 -14.54 31.62 24.87
N LYS A 297 -13.42 32.04 25.47
CA LYS A 297 -13.41 32.45 26.87
C LYS A 297 -14.41 33.62 26.99
N LEU A 298 -15.40 33.42 27.85
CA LEU A 298 -16.34 34.43 28.32
C LEU A 298 -15.60 35.65 28.87
#